data_AF-A0A3D1RPG9-F1
#
_entry.id   AF-A0A3D1RPG9-F1
#
_cell.length_a   1.000
_cell.length_b   1.000
_cell.length_c   1.000
_cell.angle_alpha   90.00
_cell.angle_beta   90.00
_cell.angle_gamma   90.00
#
_symmetry.space_group_name_H-M   'P 1'
#
loop_
_entity.id
_entity.type
_entity.pdbx_description
1 polymer ?
#
loop_
_entity_poly.entity_id
_entity_poly.type
_entity_poly.pdbx_seq_one_letter_code
_entity_poly.pdbx_strand_id
1 'polypeptide(L)' 'MENKEANQGKVDALNNAIKNIEKQFGKGAIMKLGDNIAMNVEVISTGCLSLDVALG' A
#
# COMPACT_ATOMS: atom_id res chain seq x y z
N MET A 1 -18.10 8.27 26.09
CA MET A 1 -18.35 7.09 25.23
C MET A 1 -18.71 7.46 23.78
N GLU A 2 -18.94 8.74 23.43
CA GLU A 2 -19.31 9.19 22.06
C GLU A 2 -18.24 9.01 20.96
N ASN A 3 -16.95 8.94 21.29
CA ASN A 3 -15.88 9.04 20.27
C ASN A 3 -15.61 7.73 19.49
N LYS A 4 -16.24 6.61 19.89
CA LYS A 4 -16.00 5.29 19.28
C LYS A 4 -16.98 4.99 18.12
N GLU A 5 -18.24 5.42 18.24
CA GLU A 5 -19.28 5.19 17.24
C GLU A 5 -19.09 6.05 15.98
N ALA A 6 -18.69 7.31 16.15
CA ALA A 6 -18.34 8.21 15.03
C ALA A 6 -17.12 7.70 14.24
N ASN A 7 -16.24 6.93 14.88
CA ASN A 7 -15.07 6.36 14.25
C ASN A 7 -15.42 5.11 13.42
N GLN A 8 -16.36 4.30 13.91
CA GLN A 8 -16.83 3.10 13.21
C GLN A 8 -17.51 3.45 11.88
N GLY A 9 -18.40 4.45 11.86
CA GLY A 9 -19.07 4.88 10.63
C GLY A 9 -18.09 5.47 9.58
N LYS A 10 -17.04 6.14 10.03
CA LYS A 10 -15.96 6.64 9.13
C LYS A 10 -15.16 5.51 8.51
N VAL A 11 -14.86 4.46 9.28
CA VAL A 11 -14.14 3.28 8.79
C VAL A 11 -14.96 2.53 7.74
N ASP A 12 -16.27 2.37 7.96
CA ASP A 12 -17.15 1.68 7.02
C ASP A 12 -17.31 2.46 5.69
N ALA A 13 -17.49 3.78 5.78
CA ALA A 13 -17.53 4.65 4.60
C ALA A 13 -16.20 4.62 3.81
N LEU A 14 -15.06 4.63 4.51
CA LEU A 14 -13.73 4.53 3.92
C LEU A 14 -13.55 3.18 3.19
N ASN A 15 -13.92 2.07 3.82
CA ASN A 15 -13.81 0.74 3.22
C ASN A 15 -14.67 0.61 1.96
N ASN A 16 -15.87 1.20 1.95
CA ASN A 16 -16.73 1.21 0.77
C ASN A 16 -16.14 2.06 -0.36
N ALA A 17 -15.55 3.22 -0.04
CA ALA A 17 -14.87 4.05 -1.04
C ALA A 17 -13.66 3.32 -1.66
N ILE A 18 -12.85 2.65 -0.84
CA ILE A 18 -11.71 1.83 -1.31
C ILE A 18 -12.19 0.75 -2.28
N LYS A 19 -13.23 -0.02 -1.91
CA LYS A 19 -13.81 -1.05 -2.79
C LYS A 19 -14.33 -0.49 -4.11
N ASN A 20 -14.96 0.69 -4.08
CA ASN A 20 -15.47 1.35 -5.28
C ASN A 20 -14.33 1.77 -6.23
N ILE A 21 -13.18 2.19 -5.69
CA ILE A 21 -12.00 2.55 -6.48
C ILE A 21 -11.36 1.29 -7.08
N GLU A 22 -11.17 0.22 -6.30
CA GLU A 22 -10.64 -1.05 -6.82
C GLU A 22 -11.53 -1.66 -7.92
N LYS A 23 -12.85 -1.55 -7.80
CA LYS A 23 -13.78 -2.06 -8.82
C LYS A 23 -13.72 -1.26 -10.14
N GLN A 24 -13.51 0.05 -10.06
CA GLN A 24 -13.49 0.93 -11.24
C GLN A 24 -12.13 0.95 -11.94
N PHE A 25 -11.04 0.91 -11.19
CA PHE A 25 -9.68 1.13 -11.71
C PHE A 25 -8.80 -0.14 -11.68
N GLY A 26 -9.32 -1.24 -11.15
CA GLY A 26 -8.61 -2.52 -11.06
C GLY A 26 -7.98 -2.77 -9.68
N LYS A 27 -7.60 -4.03 -9.43
CA LYS A 27 -6.93 -4.42 -8.19
C LYS A 27 -5.59 -3.69 -8.07
N GLY A 28 -5.37 -3.05 -6.93
CA GLY A 28 -4.15 -2.27 -6.69
C GLY A 28 -4.21 -0.80 -7.09
N ALA A 29 -5.34 -0.31 -7.60
CA ALA A 29 -5.52 1.12 -7.88
C ALA A 29 -5.53 1.99 -6.61
N ILE A 30 -5.86 1.41 -5.46
CA ILE A 30 -5.73 2.02 -4.14
C ILE A 30 -5.28 0.95 -3.14
N MET A 31 -4.30 1.26 -2.31
CA MET A 31 -3.75 0.34 -1.31
C MET A 31 -3.36 1.15 -0.08
N LYS A 32 -3.33 0.52 1.10
CA LYS A 32 -2.60 1.12 2.23
C LYS A 32 -1.12 1.06 1.93
N LEU A 33 -0.41 2.15 2.23
CA LEU A 33 1.03 2.26 2.03
C LEU A 33 1.82 1.12 2.70
N GLY A 34 1.30 0.51 3.77
CA GLY A 34 1.91 -0.64 4.45
C GLY A 34 1.49 -2.02 3.96
N ASP A 35 0.42 -2.15 3.16
CA ASP A 35 -0.12 -3.45 2.70
C ASP A 35 0.48 -3.89 1.35
N ASN A 36 1.63 -3.36 0.96
CA ASN A 36 2.19 -3.58 -0.37
C ASN A 36 3.22 -4.71 -0.38
N ILE A 37 2.81 -5.85 -0.96
CA ILE A 37 3.66 -7.03 -1.24
C ILE A 37 4.63 -6.74 -2.41
N ALA A 38 4.44 -5.65 -3.15
CA ALA A 38 5.20 -5.29 -4.35
C ALA A 38 6.07 -4.02 -4.22
N MET A 39 6.35 -3.54 -3.00
CA MET A 39 7.40 -2.53 -2.77
C MET A 39 8.79 -3.15 -2.55
N ASN A 40 8.99 -4.38 -3.02
CA ASN A 40 10.34 -4.87 -3.21
C ASN A 40 10.91 -4.12 -4.42
N VAL A 41 11.76 -3.13 -4.17
CA VAL A 41 12.53 -2.49 -5.24
C VAL A 41 13.33 -3.60 -5.92
N GLU A 42 12.98 -3.95 -7.15
CA GLU A 42 13.75 -4.91 -7.92
C GLU A 42 15.14 -4.31 -8.20
N VAL A 43 16.16 -4.92 -7.59
CA VAL A 43 17.56 -4.60 -7.84
C VAL A 43 18.12 -5.62 -8.81
N ILE A 44 18.71 -5.13 -9.90
CA ILE A 44 19.57 -5.94 -10.78
C ILE A 44 20.98 -5.80 -10.24
N SER A 45 21.64 -6.91 -9.88
CA SER A 45 23.04 -6.88 -9.45
C SER A 45 23.91 -6.31 -10.57
N THR A 46 24.79 -5.38 -10.21
CA THR A 46 25.74 -4.76 -11.16
C THR A 46 26.85 -5.73 -11.59
N GLY A 47 26.93 -6.93 -10.99
CA GLY A 47 28.01 -7.90 -11.19
C GLY A 47 29.29 -7.57 -10.41
N CYS A 48 29.27 -6.49 -9.62
CA CYS A 48 30.37 -6.07 -8.77
C CYS A 48 29.87 -5.92 -7.32
N LEU A 49 30.31 -6.82 -6.44
CA LEU A 49 29.81 -6.87 -5.05
C LEU A 49 30.08 -5.58 -4.27
N SER A 50 31.21 -4.90 -4.50
CA SER A 50 31.53 -3.64 -3.81
C SER A 50 30.63 -2.49 -4.23
N LEU A 51 30.14 -2.51 -5.47
CA LEU A 51 29.23 -1.49 -6.00
C LEU A 51 27.80 -1.74 -5.53
N ASP A 52 27.36 -3.00 -5.51
CA ASP A 52 26.05 -3.40 -4.97
C ASP A 52 25.92 -3.01 -3.48
N VAL A 53 27.00 -3.14 -2.69
CA VAL A 53 27.02 -2.71 -1.27
C VAL A 53 27.01 -1.19 -1.12
N ALA A 54 27.60 -0.44 -2.05
CA ALA A 54 27.60 1.03 -1.99
C ALA A 54 26.24 1.65 -2.40
N LEU A 55 25.43 0.91 -3.16
CA LEU A 55 24.11 1.32 -3.62
C LEU A 55 23.02 1.20 -2.53
N GLY A 56 23.27 0.45 -1.46
CA GLY A 56 22.40 0.35 -0.28
C GLY A 56 21.56 -0.93 -0.26
#